data_AF-A0A2E2MMI1-F1
#
_entry.id   AF-A0A2E2MMI1-F1
#
_cell.length_a   1.000
_cell.length_b   1.000
_cell.length_c   1.000
_cell.angle_alpha   90.00
_cell.angle_beta   90.00
_cell.angle_gamma   90.00
#
_symmetry.space_group_name_H-M   'P 1'
#
loop_
_entity.id
_entity.type
_entity.pdbx_description
1 polymer ?
#
loop_
_entity_poly.entity_id
_entity_poly.type
_entity_poly.pdbx_seq_one_letter_code
_entity_poly.pdbx_strand_id
1 'polypeptide(L)'
;MQKPGSELKSIFVILAATAWPFATVWSQNILGGQLNVGRVGVYFLISSAVMLFVYAVARRLLRGRAGKGTVAVSVAVLTVLFYSYVVTKEVADAIWGQYYLRTWIAFVLVAAPISLWAMRFDAARKLVRIGVYCLLISSFTPLLQYAVGVQQVAENDDNKSAPDNGTPQTATTAGTKISFKQTPDLFWVIFDTYPRADTLREVYGFSNDEFLNRLKEMDFIVSSKPTSNYTSTPLSVGSTLNLDYIIRGFIKREDAIRANNSLAGKSKVHDIFRDNGYRMAHWIWNGLLNCDEFEEGLCFRRDSLKFDELESALISWTPLNSLAGKIEKRFTGTNRFEAPDVLAALQKAPTDKPLFGLIHITVPHDPYRFKADCQPVSSSEYRRLIDDKRQYVDQVQCANIQSQAIIDTILKRNPNSVIILQSDTGPSWSTVGGGSLDEAFYEKNIYHPIQLADGTGSILSWKHAWYNFNAWRLPAGLDCQLQPGFDELTSVNTFRILFSCLSGQPMALKKPRWFYLKKTRAGNAVLNTEAKEIVHP
;
A
#
# COMPACT_ATOMS: atom_id res chain seq x y z
N MET A 1 -42.17 36.25 -14.50
CA MET A 1 -42.37 35.07 -13.61
C MET A 1 -41.38 33.98 -14.00
N GLN A 2 -40.44 33.62 -13.11
CA GLN A 2 -39.46 32.54 -13.39
C GLN A 2 -40.11 31.17 -13.17
N LYS A 3 -39.99 30.25 -14.15
CA LYS A 3 -40.45 28.86 -14.00
C LYS A 3 -39.69 28.17 -12.84
N PRO A 4 -40.37 27.63 -11.81
CA PRO A 4 -39.77 26.96 -10.65
C PRO A 4 -38.72 25.91 -11.02
N GLY A 5 -38.92 25.18 -12.12
CA GLY A 5 -38.01 24.12 -12.58
C GLY A 5 -36.61 24.58 -13.04
N SER A 6 -36.35 25.88 -13.18
CA SER A 6 -35.04 26.39 -13.62
C SER A 6 -34.00 26.49 -12.50
N GLU A 7 -34.43 26.62 -11.25
CA GLU A 7 -33.52 26.59 -10.08
C GLU A 7 -33.09 25.16 -9.76
N LEU A 8 -34.04 24.23 -9.76
CA LEU A 8 -33.80 22.79 -9.62
C LEU A 8 -32.78 22.27 -10.63
N LYS A 9 -32.91 22.67 -11.91
CA LYS A 9 -31.93 22.31 -12.95
C LYS A 9 -30.53 22.85 -12.66
N SER A 10 -30.43 24.05 -12.07
CA SER A 10 -29.14 24.68 -11.74
C SER A 10 -28.46 23.94 -10.59
N ILE A 11 -29.21 23.61 -9.54
CA ILE A 11 -28.75 22.80 -8.41
C ILE A 11 -28.31 21.40 -8.88
N PHE A 12 -29.12 20.76 -9.73
CA PHE A 12 -28.80 19.43 -10.25
C PHE A 12 -27.46 19.38 -10.99
N VAL A 13 -27.16 20.38 -11.84
CA VAL A 13 -25.88 20.45 -12.56
C VAL A 13 -24.68 20.55 -11.60
N ILE A 14 -24.81 21.32 -10.52
CA ILE A 14 -23.74 21.45 -9.51
C ILE A 14 -23.55 20.13 -8.76
N LEU A 15 -24.63 19.51 -8.32
CA LEU A 15 -24.58 18.23 -7.60
C LEU A 15 -24.01 17.10 -8.48
N ALA A 16 -24.38 17.06 -9.75
CA ALA A 16 -23.84 16.11 -10.72
C ALA A 16 -22.32 16.25 -10.89
N ALA A 17 -21.83 17.48 -11.09
CA ALA A 17 -20.39 17.74 -11.19
C ALA A 17 -19.65 17.42 -9.88
N THR A 18 -20.30 17.64 -8.74
CA THR A 18 -19.74 17.33 -7.42
C THR A 18 -19.73 15.84 -7.15
N ALA A 19 -20.70 15.06 -7.66
CA ALA A 19 -20.80 13.63 -7.43
C ALA A 19 -19.72 12.83 -8.19
N TRP A 20 -19.31 13.30 -9.37
CA TRP A 20 -18.33 12.63 -10.22
C TRP A 20 -17.06 12.11 -9.50
N PRO A 21 -16.30 12.94 -8.75
CA PRO A 21 -15.09 12.46 -8.07
C PRO A 21 -15.39 11.40 -7.01
N PHE A 22 -16.49 11.54 -6.25
CA PHE A 22 -16.86 10.57 -5.23
C PHE A 22 -17.36 9.25 -5.81
N ALA A 23 -18.11 9.31 -6.92
CA ALA A 23 -18.51 8.12 -7.67
C ALA A 23 -17.29 7.38 -8.23
N THR A 24 -16.28 8.13 -8.70
CA THR A 24 -15.01 7.56 -9.19
C THR A 24 -14.25 6.87 -8.06
N VAL A 25 -14.03 7.55 -6.93
CA VAL A 25 -13.37 6.96 -5.74
C VAL A 25 -14.12 5.72 -5.27
N TRP A 26 -15.44 5.80 -5.17
CA TRP A 26 -16.27 4.67 -4.79
C TRP A 26 -16.04 3.47 -5.72
N SER A 27 -16.15 3.65 -7.03
CA SER A 27 -16.03 2.56 -7.99
C SER A 27 -14.65 1.91 -8.05
N GLN A 28 -13.59 2.70 -7.89
CA GLN A 28 -12.22 2.20 -7.94
C GLN A 28 -11.88 1.35 -6.72
N ASN A 29 -12.61 1.54 -5.63
CA ASN A 29 -12.28 0.95 -4.34
C ASN A 29 -13.35 -0.02 -3.80
N ILE A 30 -14.50 -0.15 -4.47
CA ILE A 30 -15.59 -1.02 -4.01
C ILE A 30 -15.18 -2.50 -3.94
N LEU A 31 -14.28 -2.92 -4.84
CA LEU A 31 -13.73 -4.28 -4.87
C LEU A 31 -12.67 -4.53 -3.80
N GLY A 32 -11.97 -3.48 -3.32
CA GLY A 32 -10.92 -3.59 -2.30
C GLY A 32 -11.43 -3.76 -0.87
N GLY A 33 -12.73 -3.49 -0.64
CA GLY A 33 -13.40 -3.74 0.64
C GLY A 33 -12.99 -2.89 1.84
N GLN A 34 -12.05 -1.97 1.67
CA GLN A 34 -11.49 -1.12 2.74
C GLN A 34 -12.18 0.24 2.90
N LEU A 35 -13.03 0.62 1.94
CA LEU A 35 -13.52 1.99 1.87
C LEU A 35 -14.88 2.12 2.57
N ASN A 36 -14.92 2.94 3.64
CA ASN A 36 -16.16 3.21 4.37
C ASN A 36 -17.10 4.08 3.51
N VAL A 37 -18.07 3.42 2.89
CA VAL A 37 -19.14 3.99 2.06
C VAL A 37 -19.84 5.17 2.74
N GLY A 38 -20.10 5.09 4.04
CA GLY A 38 -20.71 6.18 4.80
C GLY A 38 -19.84 7.44 4.80
N ARG A 39 -18.52 7.29 4.96
CA ARG A 39 -17.56 8.42 4.94
C ARG A 39 -17.48 9.06 3.56
N VAL A 40 -17.54 8.29 2.46
CA VAL A 40 -17.61 8.84 1.09
C VAL A 40 -18.87 9.71 0.93
N GLY A 41 -20.01 9.22 1.41
CA GLY A 41 -21.26 9.97 1.42
C GLY A 41 -21.16 11.29 2.19
N VAL A 42 -20.54 11.27 3.38
CA VAL A 42 -20.31 12.49 4.18
C VAL A 42 -19.46 13.51 3.42
N TYR A 43 -18.36 13.10 2.80
CA TYR A 43 -17.51 14.04 2.04
C TYR A 43 -18.20 14.58 0.78
N PHE A 44 -19.02 13.76 0.11
CA PHE A 44 -19.87 14.22 -0.98
C PHE A 44 -20.85 15.31 -0.52
N LEU A 45 -21.49 15.12 0.64
CA LEU A 45 -22.42 16.10 1.20
C LEU A 45 -21.71 17.40 1.59
N ILE A 46 -20.54 17.32 2.22
CA ILE A 46 -19.71 18.48 2.57
C ILE A 46 -19.33 19.26 1.29
N SER A 47 -18.81 18.58 0.28
CA SER A 47 -18.43 19.20 -0.99
C SER A 47 -19.63 19.85 -1.69
N SER A 48 -20.78 19.17 -1.70
CA SER A 48 -22.04 19.69 -2.25
C SER A 48 -22.50 20.96 -1.53
N ALA A 49 -22.44 20.98 -0.20
CA ALA A 49 -22.79 22.16 0.59
C ALA A 49 -21.87 23.35 0.26
N VAL A 50 -20.56 23.11 0.14
CA VAL A 50 -19.59 24.14 -0.24
C VAL A 50 -19.87 24.67 -1.65
N MET A 51 -20.09 23.81 -2.64
CA MET A 51 -20.34 24.24 -4.02
C MET A 51 -21.67 24.97 -4.18
N LEU A 52 -22.71 24.56 -3.44
CA LEU A 52 -23.99 25.28 -3.40
C LEU A 52 -23.85 26.65 -2.72
N PHE A 53 -23.04 26.75 -1.67
CA PHE A 53 -22.72 28.04 -1.06
C PHE A 53 -21.98 28.97 -2.03
N VAL A 54 -20.96 28.46 -2.74
CA VAL A 54 -20.25 29.19 -3.80
C VAL A 54 -21.22 29.67 -4.88
N TYR A 55 -22.14 28.81 -5.32
CA TYR A 55 -23.19 29.18 -6.27
C TYR A 55 -24.10 30.29 -5.73
N ALA A 56 -24.54 30.21 -4.47
CA ALA A 56 -25.40 31.23 -3.85
C ALA A 56 -24.69 32.59 -3.77
N VAL A 57 -23.42 32.60 -3.36
CA VAL A 57 -22.58 33.81 -3.32
C VAL A 57 -22.38 34.37 -4.72
N ALA A 58 -21.98 33.54 -5.69
CA ALA A 58 -21.77 33.96 -7.08
C ALA A 58 -23.06 34.52 -7.71
N ARG A 59 -24.22 33.90 -7.43
CA ARG A 59 -25.53 34.38 -7.86
C ARG A 59 -25.84 35.77 -7.30
N ARG A 60 -25.49 36.01 -6.04
CA ARG A 60 -25.68 37.31 -5.40
C ARG A 60 -24.78 38.38 -6.01
N LEU A 61 -23.51 38.07 -6.23
CA LEU A 61 -22.51 38.99 -6.81
C LEU A 61 -22.76 39.29 -8.29
N LEU A 62 -23.26 38.31 -9.05
CA LEU A 62 -23.53 38.43 -10.50
C LEU A 62 -24.99 38.74 -10.81
N ARG A 63 -25.78 39.15 -9.81
CA ARG A 63 -27.19 39.50 -9.99
C ARG A 63 -27.34 40.59 -11.06
N GLY A 64 -28.19 40.32 -12.06
CA GLY A 64 -28.41 41.22 -13.19
C GLY A 64 -27.34 41.17 -14.29
N ARG A 65 -26.20 40.50 -14.06
CA ARG A 65 -25.10 40.37 -15.04
C ARG A 65 -25.05 38.99 -15.70
N ALA A 66 -25.43 37.94 -14.98
CA ALA A 66 -25.46 36.57 -15.49
C ALA A 66 -26.75 35.83 -15.10
N GLY A 67 -27.24 34.98 -16.00
CA GLY A 67 -28.36 34.08 -15.72
C GLY A 67 -27.93 32.97 -14.76
N LYS A 68 -28.85 32.50 -13.92
CA LYS A 68 -28.58 31.45 -12.93
C LYS A 68 -27.99 30.15 -13.51
N GLY A 69 -28.45 29.73 -14.69
CA GLY A 69 -27.88 28.56 -15.36
C GLY A 69 -26.43 28.76 -15.79
N THR A 70 -26.06 29.98 -16.21
CA THR A 70 -24.67 30.34 -16.53
C THR A 70 -23.80 30.29 -15.28
N VAL A 71 -24.28 30.82 -14.15
CA VAL A 71 -23.57 30.75 -12.87
C VAL A 71 -23.39 29.30 -12.43
N ALA A 72 -24.44 28.49 -12.50
CA ALA A 72 -24.40 27.08 -12.10
C ALA A 72 -23.42 26.25 -12.94
N VAL A 73 -23.41 26.44 -14.26
CA VAL A 73 -22.41 25.83 -15.15
C VAL A 73 -21.00 26.24 -14.77
N SER A 74 -20.79 27.54 -14.49
CA SER A 74 -19.45 28.04 -14.16
C SER A 74 -18.95 27.44 -12.85
N VAL A 75 -19.83 27.33 -11.84
CA VAL A 75 -19.52 26.61 -10.59
C VAL A 75 -19.20 25.13 -10.88
N ALA A 76 -20.01 24.44 -11.67
CA ALA A 76 -19.77 23.04 -12.02
C ALA A 76 -18.42 22.82 -12.73
N VAL A 77 -18.05 23.69 -13.68
CA VAL A 77 -16.74 23.66 -14.35
C VAL A 77 -15.60 23.87 -13.35
N LEU A 78 -15.76 24.83 -12.43
CA LEU A 78 -14.77 25.07 -11.37
C LEU A 78 -14.64 23.87 -10.43
N THR A 79 -15.74 23.18 -10.10
CA THR A 79 -15.72 21.93 -9.32
C THR A 79 -14.92 20.85 -10.03
N VAL A 80 -15.15 20.64 -11.32
CA VAL A 80 -14.40 19.65 -12.11
C VAL A 80 -12.92 20.00 -12.16
N LEU A 81 -12.56 21.28 -12.42
CA LEU A 81 -11.17 21.72 -12.42
C LEU A 81 -10.50 21.54 -11.05
N PHE A 82 -11.23 21.82 -9.96
CA PHE A 82 -10.75 21.65 -8.60
C PHE A 82 -10.38 20.19 -8.31
N TYR A 83 -11.22 19.22 -8.68
CA TYR A 83 -10.95 17.79 -8.47
C TYR A 83 -10.05 17.16 -9.56
N SER A 84 -9.73 17.89 -10.63
CA SER A 84 -8.81 17.45 -11.69
C SER A 84 -7.37 17.96 -11.48
N TYR A 85 -7.06 18.47 -10.28
CA TYR A 85 -5.79 19.14 -10.00
C TYR A 85 -4.57 18.22 -10.20
N VAL A 86 -4.65 16.96 -9.77
CA VAL A 86 -3.53 16.00 -9.91
C VAL A 86 -3.27 15.64 -11.37
N VAL A 87 -4.30 15.36 -12.16
CA VAL A 87 -4.15 15.03 -13.58
C VAL A 87 -3.47 16.17 -14.34
N THR A 88 -3.91 17.40 -14.05
CA THR A 88 -3.31 18.60 -14.66
C THR A 88 -1.90 18.85 -14.13
N LYS A 89 -1.62 18.50 -12.87
CA LYS A 89 -0.29 18.59 -12.26
C LYS A 89 0.70 17.60 -12.87
N GLU A 90 0.33 16.34 -13.08
CA GLU A 90 1.25 15.34 -13.64
C GLU A 90 1.75 15.72 -15.03
N VAL A 91 0.85 16.26 -15.86
CA VAL A 91 1.19 16.78 -17.20
C VAL A 91 2.04 18.05 -17.12
N ALA A 92 1.74 18.94 -16.16
CA ALA A 92 2.35 20.25 -16.05
C ALA A 92 3.63 20.30 -15.20
N ASP A 93 3.85 19.33 -14.31
CA ASP A 93 5.04 19.22 -13.44
C ASP A 93 6.31 19.18 -14.30
N ALA A 94 6.25 18.56 -15.48
CA ALA A 94 7.35 18.50 -16.46
C ALA A 94 7.77 19.88 -17.00
N ILE A 95 6.87 20.87 -16.96
CA ILE A 95 7.09 22.20 -17.56
C ILE A 95 7.24 23.28 -16.48
N TRP A 96 6.39 23.24 -15.45
CA TRP A 96 6.21 24.32 -14.48
C TRP A 96 6.73 24.00 -13.08
N GLY A 97 7.04 22.72 -12.79
CA GLY A 97 7.59 22.26 -11.52
C GLY A 97 6.95 22.90 -10.29
N GLN A 98 7.77 23.53 -9.45
CA GLN A 98 7.33 24.17 -8.19
C GLN A 98 6.35 25.34 -8.36
N TYR A 99 6.21 25.91 -9.57
CA TYR A 99 5.31 27.03 -9.84
C TYR A 99 3.90 26.61 -10.21
N TYR A 100 3.64 25.30 -10.33
CA TYR A 100 2.39 24.77 -10.82
C TYR A 100 1.14 25.29 -10.08
N LEU A 101 1.18 25.40 -8.74
CA LEU A 101 0.03 25.94 -8.00
C LEU A 101 -0.31 27.37 -8.43
N ARG A 102 0.70 28.21 -8.69
CA ARG A 102 0.49 29.60 -9.11
C ARG A 102 -0.07 29.68 -10.53
N THR A 103 0.46 28.86 -11.43
CA THR A 103 -0.02 28.79 -12.82
C THR A 103 -1.44 28.22 -12.89
N TRP A 104 -1.76 27.23 -12.06
CA TRP A 104 -3.11 26.69 -11.94
C TRP A 104 -4.11 27.74 -11.40
N ILE A 105 -3.74 28.49 -10.36
CA ILE A 105 -4.57 29.60 -9.85
C ILE A 105 -4.80 30.65 -10.95
N ALA A 106 -3.75 31.05 -11.68
CA ALA A 106 -3.88 32.00 -12.78
C ALA A 106 -4.80 31.46 -13.90
N PHE A 107 -4.66 30.19 -14.26
CA PHE A 107 -5.53 29.53 -15.23
C PHE A 107 -6.99 29.54 -14.80
N VAL A 108 -7.29 29.21 -13.54
CA VAL A 108 -8.66 29.23 -12.99
C VAL A 108 -9.24 30.64 -12.95
N LEU A 109 -8.44 31.64 -12.57
CA LEU A 109 -8.84 33.05 -12.56
C LEU A 109 -9.15 33.58 -13.96
N VAL A 110 -8.57 33.01 -15.01
CA VAL A 110 -8.84 33.35 -16.42
C VAL A 110 -10.01 32.52 -16.98
N ALA A 111 -10.09 31.23 -16.64
CA ALA A 111 -11.12 30.32 -17.11
C ALA A 111 -12.53 30.71 -16.60
N ALA A 112 -12.64 31.23 -15.37
CA ALA A 112 -13.92 31.68 -14.82
C ALA A 112 -14.56 32.84 -15.63
N PRO A 113 -13.87 33.97 -15.89
CA PRO A 113 -14.38 35.02 -16.78
C PRO A 113 -14.65 34.55 -18.21
N ILE A 114 -13.76 33.72 -18.79
CA ILE A 114 -13.94 33.20 -20.15
C ILE A 114 -15.19 32.32 -20.23
N SER A 115 -15.42 31.44 -19.27
CA SER A 115 -16.62 30.60 -19.24
C SER A 115 -17.90 31.45 -19.12
N LEU A 116 -17.89 32.49 -18.28
CA LEU A 116 -19.01 33.44 -18.19
C LEU A 116 -19.26 34.20 -19.49
N TRP A 117 -18.21 34.63 -20.18
CA TRP A 117 -18.28 35.32 -21.47
C TRP A 117 -18.75 34.39 -22.59
N ALA A 118 -18.16 33.20 -22.70
CA ALA A 118 -18.46 32.21 -23.73
C ALA A 118 -19.94 31.77 -23.68
N MET A 119 -20.55 31.74 -22.49
CA MET A 119 -21.96 31.40 -22.30
C MET A 119 -22.95 32.38 -22.93
N ARG A 120 -22.49 33.51 -23.49
CA ARG A 120 -23.29 34.39 -24.37
C ARG A 120 -23.55 33.78 -25.75
N PHE A 121 -22.74 32.81 -26.18
CA PHE A 121 -22.86 32.17 -27.48
C PHE A 121 -23.62 30.84 -27.40
N ASP A 122 -24.52 30.60 -28.34
CA ASP A 122 -25.35 29.40 -28.41
C ASP A 122 -24.54 28.11 -28.56
N ALA A 123 -23.48 28.16 -29.38
CA ALA A 123 -22.56 27.04 -29.58
C ALA A 123 -21.90 26.61 -28.26
N ALA A 124 -21.38 27.56 -27.48
CA ALA A 124 -20.80 27.27 -26.17
C ALA A 124 -21.84 26.68 -25.20
N ARG A 125 -23.07 27.19 -25.19
CA ARG A 125 -24.17 26.63 -24.38
C ARG A 125 -24.54 25.20 -24.78
N LYS A 126 -24.35 24.82 -26.04
CA LYS A 126 -24.53 23.44 -26.53
C LYS A 126 -23.34 22.55 -26.12
N LEU A 127 -22.11 23.02 -26.32
CA LEU A 127 -20.89 22.29 -25.94
C LEU A 127 -20.82 22.01 -24.44
N VAL A 128 -21.15 23.00 -23.60
CA VAL A 128 -21.25 22.80 -22.16
C VAL A 128 -22.30 21.75 -21.80
N ARG A 129 -23.47 21.78 -22.44
CA ARG A 129 -24.51 20.76 -22.20
C ARG A 129 -24.00 19.36 -22.55
N ILE A 130 -23.32 19.22 -23.69
CA ILE A 130 -22.66 17.98 -24.09
C ILE A 130 -21.63 17.56 -23.04
N GLY A 131 -20.77 18.46 -22.58
CA GLY A 131 -19.79 18.18 -21.54
C GLY A 131 -20.42 17.75 -20.21
N VAL A 132 -21.51 18.38 -19.78
CA VAL A 132 -22.27 17.94 -18.60
C VAL A 132 -22.89 16.56 -18.80
N TYR A 133 -23.41 16.25 -19.99
CA TYR A 133 -23.88 14.90 -20.30
C TYR A 133 -22.74 13.88 -20.28
N CYS A 134 -21.58 14.21 -20.83
CA CYS A 134 -20.38 13.37 -20.77
C CYS A 134 -19.94 13.12 -19.31
N LEU A 135 -19.95 14.16 -18.46
CA LEU A 135 -19.62 14.04 -17.04
C LEU A 135 -20.64 13.19 -16.27
N LEU A 136 -21.93 13.34 -16.57
CA LEU A 136 -22.98 12.50 -16.02
C LEU A 136 -22.77 11.05 -16.44
N ILE A 137 -22.60 10.80 -17.75
CA ILE A 137 -22.34 9.46 -18.29
C ILE A 137 -21.08 8.87 -17.63
N SER A 138 -19.98 9.62 -17.52
CA SER A 138 -18.76 9.16 -16.86
C SER A 138 -18.89 8.98 -15.35
N SER A 139 -19.90 9.58 -14.71
CA SER A 139 -20.25 9.33 -13.31
C SER A 139 -21.11 8.06 -13.15
N PHE A 140 -21.80 7.62 -14.21
CA PHE A 140 -22.60 6.40 -14.24
C PHE A 140 -21.84 5.19 -14.81
N THR A 141 -20.83 5.38 -15.66
CA THR A 141 -19.96 4.30 -16.16
C THR A 141 -19.37 3.43 -15.04
N PRO A 142 -18.97 3.98 -13.88
CA PRO A 142 -18.40 3.15 -12.82
C PRO A 142 -19.47 2.36 -12.05
N LEU A 143 -20.72 2.85 -12.00
CA LEU A 143 -21.86 2.09 -11.49
C LEU A 143 -22.24 0.93 -12.41
N LEU A 144 -22.12 1.14 -13.73
CA LEU A 144 -22.31 0.07 -14.72
C LEU A 144 -21.19 -0.98 -14.62
N GLN A 145 -19.93 -0.54 -14.49
CA GLN A 145 -18.80 -1.44 -14.23
C GLN A 145 -19.01 -2.24 -12.94
N TYR A 146 -19.55 -1.63 -11.88
CA TYR A 146 -19.94 -2.33 -10.67
C TYR A 146 -21.03 -3.38 -10.91
N ALA A 147 -22.11 -3.03 -11.60
CA ALA A 147 -23.21 -3.97 -11.88
C ALA A 147 -22.70 -5.19 -12.68
N VAL A 148 -21.86 -4.96 -13.69
CA VAL A 148 -21.21 -6.02 -14.47
C VAL A 148 -20.24 -6.83 -13.60
N GLY A 149 -19.43 -6.18 -12.76
CA GLY A 149 -18.50 -6.86 -11.86
C GLY A 149 -19.19 -7.76 -10.84
N VAL A 150 -20.31 -7.31 -10.26
CA VAL A 150 -21.13 -8.12 -9.34
C VAL A 150 -21.77 -9.30 -10.07
N GLN A 151 -22.29 -9.09 -11.28
CA GLN A 151 -22.85 -10.19 -12.08
C GLN A 151 -21.78 -11.21 -12.47
N GLN A 152 -20.57 -10.78 -12.84
CA GLN A 152 -19.45 -11.68 -13.14
C GLN A 152 -18.98 -12.46 -11.92
N VAL A 153 -19.02 -11.88 -10.72
CA VAL A 153 -18.72 -12.61 -9.47
C VAL A 153 -19.81 -13.65 -9.20
N ALA A 154 -21.09 -13.29 -9.35
CA ALA A 154 -22.22 -14.19 -9.16
C ALA A 154 -22.23 -15.35 -10.17
N GLU A 155 -22.00 -15.09 -11.46
CA GLU A 155 -21.95 -16.12 -12.51
C GLU A 155 -20.72 -17.03 -12.40
N ASN A 156 -19.58 -16.54 -11.87
CA ASN A 156 -18.40 -17.36 -11.67
C ASN A 156 -18.49 -18.27 -10.44
N ASP A 157 -19.28 -17.91 -9.41
CA ASP A 157 -19.58 -18.82 -8.29
C ASP A 157 -20.51 -19.97 -8.76
N ASP A 158 -21.44 -19.69 -9.69
CA ASP A 158 -22.32 -20.73 -10.25
C ASP A 158 -21.62 -21.67 -11.26
N ASN A 159 -20.66 -21.16 -12.07
CA ASN A 159 -20.03 -21.95 -13.15
C ASN A 159 -18.67 -22.60 -12.83
N LYS A 160 -18.16 -22.51 -11.59
CA LYS A 160 -16.93 -23.23 -11.17
C LYS A 160 -17.05 -23.90 -9.80
N SER A 161 -18.25 -24.39 -9.47
CA SER A 161 -18.41 -25.43 -8.46
C SER A 161 -17.91 -26.79 -9.01
N ALA A 162 -16.61 -26.88 -9.31
CA ALA A 162 -15.91 -28.13 -9.06
C ALA A 162 -16.00 -28.36 -7.54
N PRO A 163 -16.19 -29.58 -7.04
CA PRO A 163 -16.32 -29.82 -5.61
C PRO A 163 -15.06 -29.31 -4.91
N ASP A 164 -15.19 -28.15 -4.30
CA ASP A 164 -14.21 -27.59 -3.39
C ASP A 164 -14.30 -28.44 -2.12
N ASN A 165 -13.44 -29.47 -2.05
CA ASN A 165 -13.10 -30.12 -0.78
C ASN A 165 -12.38 -29.16 0.19
N GLY A 166 -12.33 -27.86 -0.10
CA GLY A 166 -11.87 -26.78 0.75
C GLY A 166 -12.99 -25.82 1.15
N THR A 167 -14.20 -26.32 1.45
CA THR A 167 -15.04 -25.58 2.41
C THR A 167 -14.19 -25.33 3.65
N PRO A 168 -14.10 -24.10 4.18
CA PRO A 168 -13.75 -23.93 5.57
C PRO A 168 -14.93 -24.49 6.35
N GLN A 169 -14.98 -25.82 6.47
CA GLN A 169 -15.44 -26.39 7.72
C GLN A 169 -14.69 -25.59 8.77
N THR A 170 -15.44 -24.83 9.56
CA THR A 170 -15.28 -24.79 11.00
C THR A 170 -15.23 -26.24 11.51
N ALA A 171 -14.20 -26.97 11.11
CA ALA A 171 -13.59 -27.97 11.92
C ALA A 171 -13.00 -27.14 13.06
N THR A 172 -13.81 -26.97 14.09
CA THR A 172 -13.37 -27.38 15.43
C THR A 172 -12.81 -28.79 15.36
N THR A 173 -11.71 -29.01 14.62
CA THR A 173 -10.64 -29.81 15.17
C THR A 173 -10.32 -29.06 16.45
N ALA A 174 -10.50 -29.74 17.58
CA ALA A 174 -9.84 -29.38 18.82
C ALA A 174 -8.33 -29.36 18.51
N GLY A 175 -7.88 -28.27 17.87
CA GLY A 175 -6.49 -28.03 17.55
C GLY A 175 -5.83 -27.91 18.90
N THR A 176 -4.91 -28.83 19.19
CA THR A 176 -4.09 -28.78 20.39
C THR A 176 -3.62 -27.35 20.59
N LYS A 177 -4.10 -26.69 21.63
CA LYS A 177 -3.71 -25.33 21.97
C LYS A 177 -2.18 -25.34 22.09
N ILE A 178 -1.49 -24.57 21.23
CA ILE A 178 -0.03 -24.52 21.26
C ILE A 178 0.36 -23.76 22.54
N SER A 179 0.99 -24.46 23.47
CA SER A 179 1.49 -23.88 24.72
C SER A 179 3.01 -23.79 24.66
N PHE A 180 3.54 -22.60 24.91
CA PHE A 180 4.97 -22.36 24.92
C PHE A 180 5.60 -22.75 26.25
N LYS A 181 6.75 -23.40 26.18
CA LYS A 181 7.61 -23.70 27.34
C LYS A 181 8.50 -22.52 27.69
N GLN A 182 8.82 -21.67 26.71
CA GLN A 182 9.60 -20.45 26.88
C GLN A 182 8.85 -19.28 26.24
N THR A 183 8.85 -18.12 26.90
CA THR A 183 8.14 -16.92 26.43
C THR A 183 9.06 -15.69 26.39
N PRO A 184 10.14 -15.69 25.57
CA PRO A 184 10.98 -14.51 25.42
C PRO A 184 10.21 -13.38 24.72
N ASP A 185 10.68 -12.14 24.84
CA ASP A 185 10.25 -11.10 23.92
C ASP A 185 10.63 -11.50 22.48
N LEU A 186 9.76 -11.22 21.52
CA LEU A 186 9.93 -11.61 20.14
C LEU A 186 9.65 -10.45 19.20
N PHE A 187 10.61 -10.13 18.34
CA PHE A 187 10.49 -9.05 17.36
C PHE A 187 10.68 -9.59 15.96
N TRP A 188 9.62 -9.56 15.17
CA TRP A 188 9.65 -9.80 13.74
C TRP A 188 9.74 -8.46 13.01
N VAL A 189 10.96 -8.11 12.60
CA VAL A 189 11.28 -6.88 11.89
C VAL A 189 11.34 -7.19 10.39
N ILE A 190 10.41 -6.62 9.66
CA ILE A 190 10.19 -6.84 8.23
C ILE A 190 10.67 -5.61 7.48
N PHE A 191 11.57 -5.77 6.50
CA PHE A 191 11.93 -4.72 5.56
C PHE A 191 11.20 -4.93 4.24
N ASP A 192 10.72 -3.85 3.63
CA ASP A 192 9.94 -3.88 2.40
C ASP A 192 10.88 -3.97 1.18
N THR A 193 10.81 -5.07 0.43
CA THR A 193 11.62 -5.38 -0.76
C THR A 193 13.13 -5.47 -0.54
N TYR A 194 13.58 -5.85 0.66
CA TYR A 194 15.01 -6.09 0.94
C TYR A 194 15.45 -7.47 0.41
N PRO A 195 16.41 -7.55 -0.53
CA PRO A 195 16.73 -8.81 -1.19
C PRO A 195 17.92 -9.53 -0.55
N ARG A 196 18.09 -10.81 -0.90
CA ARG A 196 19.30 -11.58 -0.53
C ARG A 196 20.59 -10.95 -1.08
N ALA A 197 21.71 -11.31 -0.45
CA ALA A 197 23.01 -10.70 -0.71
C ALA A 197 23.58 -10.96 -2.12
N ASP A 198 23.35 -12.15 -2.67
CA ASP A 198 23.71 -12.46 -4.05
C ASP A 198 22.82 -11.74 -5.06
N THR A 199 21.53 -11.47 -4.77
CA THR A 199 20.73 -10.55 -5.58
C THR A 199 21.32 -9.13 -5.58
N LEU A 200 21.73 -8.60 -4.42
CA LEU A 200 22.41 -7.29 -4.35
C LEU A 200 23.69 -7.26 -5.20
N ARG A 201 24.47 -8.33 -5.16
CA ARG A 201 25.72 -8.45 -5.92
C ARG A 201 25.48 -8.58 -7.42
N GLU A 202 24.60 -9.50 -7.83
CA GLU A 202 24.33 -9.82 -9.24
C GLU A 202 23.59 -8.68 -9.97
N VAL A 203 22.58 -8.10 -9.33
CA VAL A 203 21.68 -7.12 -9.96
C VAL A 203 22.19 -5.70 -9.77
N TYR A 204 22.65 -5.37 -8.56
CA TYR A 204 22.98 -4.01 -8.16
C TYR A 204 24.48 -3.73 -8.05
N GLY A 205 25.33 -4.75 -8.22
CA GLY A 205 26.78 -4.59 -8.10
C GLY A 205 27.25 -4.24 -6.69
N PHE A 206 26.41 -4.47 -5.67
CA PHE A 206 26.69 -4.08 -4.28
C PHE A 206 26.98 -5.32 -3.43
N SER A 207 28.12 -5.31 -2.72
CA SER A 207 28.43 -6.36 -1.75
C SER A 207 27.96 -5.96 -0.35
N ASN A 208 27.10 -6.77 0.24
CA ASN A 208 26.52 -6.52 1.56
C ASN A 208 27.25 -7.26 2.69
N ASP A 209 28.45 -7.80 2.42
CA ASP A 209 29.15 -8.72 3.32
C ASP A 209 29.47 -8.09 4.69
N GLU A 210 29.77 -6.79 4.75
CA GLU A 210 30.04 -6.08 6.01
C GLU A 210 28.84 -6.15 6.96
N PHE A 211 27.63 -5.90 6.46
CA PHE A 211 26.41 -5.96 7.25
C PHE A 211 26.12 -7.39 7.73
N LEU A 212 26.28 -8.38 6.84
CA LEU A 212 26.06 -9.78 7.19
C LEU A 212 27.04 -10.29 8.23
N ASN A 213 28.31 -9.87 8.14
CA ASN A 213 29.33 -10.22 9.13
C ASN A 213 29.02 -9.59 10.48
N ARG A 214 28.58 -8.31 10.51
CA ARG A 214 28.14 -7.67 11.75
C ARG A 214 26.93 -8.38 12.37
N LEU A 215 25.97 -8.83 11.56
CA LEU A 215 24.86 -9.66 12.05
C LEU A 215 25.36 -10.95 12.71
N LYS A 216 26.30 -11.66 12.07
CA LYS A 216 26.89 -12.88 12.64
C LYS A 216 27.66 -12.61 13.94
N GLU A 217 28.38 -11.48 14.03
CA GLU A 217 29.04 -11.04 15.27
C GLU A 217 28.04 -10.75 16.40
N MET A 218 26.79 -10.44 16.07
CA MET A 218 25.68 -10.26 17.02
C MET A 218 24.86 -11.54 17.25
N ASP A 219 25.44 -12.72 16.93
CA ASP A 219 24.83 -14.05 17.06
C ASP A 219 23.61 -14.29 16.14
N PHE A 220 23.49 -13.56 15.03
CA PHE A 220 22.49 -13.89 14.02
C PHE A 220 22.93 -15.05 13.13
N ILE A 221 22.01 -15.98 12.91
CA ILE A 221 22.07 -17.01 11.89
C ILE A 221 21.40 -16.43 10.64
N VAL A 222 22.17 -16.28 9.55
CA VAL A 222 21.69 -15.70 8.28
C VAL A 222 21.36 -16.82 7.31
N SER A 223 20.14 -16.83 6.78
CA SER A 223 19.73 -17.76 5.73
C SER A 223 20.42 -17.42 4.41
N SER A 224 20.93 -18.42 3.69
CA SER A 224 21.73 -18.19 2.49
C SER A 224 20.89 -17.94 1.23
N LYS A 225 19.77 -18.64 1.08
CA LYS A 225 18.86 -18.58 -0.07
C LYS A 225 17.38 -18.54 0.38
N PRO A 226 16.99 -17.64 1.30
CA PRO A 226 15.60 -17.54 1.69
C PRO A 226 14.73 -17.04 0.54
N THR A 227 13.46 -17.43 0.54
CA THR A 227 12.48 -16.94 -0.42
C THR A 227 11.15 -16.57 0.21
N SER A 228 10.52 -15.52 -0.30
CA SER A 228 9.11 -15.25 -0.05
C SER A 228 8.24 -16.25 -0.81
N ASN A 229 7.00 -16.47 -0.38
CA ASN A 229 6.07 -17.35 -1.10
C ASN A 229 5.23 -16.58 -2.13
N TYR A 230 5.11 -15.26 -1.97
CA TYR A 230 4.41 -14.35 -2.88
C TYR A 230 5.29 -13.13 -3.15
N THR A 231 5.11 -12.50 -4.30
CA THR A 231 5.75 -11.22 -4.67
C THR A 231 4.92 -10.01 -4.26
N SER A 232 3.97 -10.21 -3.33
CA SER A 232 3.03 -9.22 -2.86
C SER A 232 3.07 -9.19 -1.34
N THR A 233 3.36 -8.03 -0.75
CA THR A 233 3.49 -7.85 0.71
C THR A 233 2.32 -8.42 1.50
N PRO A 234 1.04 -8.07 1.20
CA PRO A 234 -0.08 -8.57 2.00
C PRO A 234 -0.23 -10.08 1.93
N LEU A 235 0.11 -10.70 0.79
CA LEU A 235 0.03 -12.15 0.63
C LEU A 235 1.22 -12.86 1.27
N SER A 236 2.44 -12.35 1.12
CA SER A 236 3.64 -12.95 1.70
C SER A 236 3.60 -12.90 3.23
N VAL A 237 3.35 -11.71 3.78
CA VAL A 237 3.23 -11.47 5.22
C VAL A 237 1.99 -12.19 5.76
N GLY A 238 0.85 -12.06 5.08
CA GLY A 238 -0.41 -12.71 5.47
C GLY A 238 -0.32 -14.24 5.49
N SER A 239 0.37 -14.86 4.53
CA SER A 239 0.61 -16.31 4.54
C SER A 239 1.51 -16.75 5.68
N THR A 240 2.55 -15.98 5.97
CA THR A 240 3.45 -16.22 7.10
C THR A 240 2.67 -16.16 8.43
N LEU A 241 1.83 -15.14 8.60
CA LEU A 241 1.01 -14.90 9.78
C LEU A 241 -0.17 -15.87 9.97
N ASN A 242 -0.58 -16.59 8.92
CA ASN A 242 -1.62 -17.62 8.98
C ASN A 242 -1.06 -19.04 8.89
N LEU A 243 0.27 -19.20 8.83
CA LEU A 243 0.95 -20.49 8.75
C LEU A 243 0.52 -21.29 7.50
N ASP A 244 -0.05 -20.66 6.47
CA ASP A 244 -0.56 -21.34 5.28
C ASP A 244 -0.60 -20.43 4.06
N TYR A 245 -0.65 -21.04 2.88
CA TYR A 245 -0.89 -20.36 1.61
C TYR A 245 -2.32 -19.83 1.59
N ILE A 246 -2.50 -18.52 1.76
CA ILE A 246 -3.83 -17.94 1.92
C ILE A 246 -4.61 -17.86 0.62
N ILE A 247 -3.95 -17.90 -0.55
CA ILE A 247 -4.63 -17.86 -1.85
C ILE A 247 -3.95 -18.81 -2.84
N ARG A 248 -4.75 -19.62 -3.52
CA ARG A 248 -4.34 -20.43 -4.67
C ARG A 248 -5.40 -20.25 -5.77
N GLY A 249 -5.05 -19.62 -6.88
CA GLY A 249 -6.02 -19.26 -7.94
C GLY A 249 -6.61 -17.86 -7.77
N PHE A 250 -7.86 -17.67 -8.18
CA PHE A 250 -8.48 -16.33 -8.26
C PHE A 250 -8.62 -15.70 -6.87
N ILE A 251 -8.16 -14.45 -6.75
CA ILE A 251 -8.29 -13.65 -5.54
C ILE A 251 -9.73 -13.18 -5.43
N LYS A 252 -10.46 -13.69 -4.45
CA LYS A 252 -11.76 -13.14 -4.08
C LYS A 252 -11.57 -11.94 -3.14
N ARG A 253 -12.58 -11.08 -3.04
CA ARG A 253 -12.58 -9.90 -2.14
C ARG A 253 -12.30 -10.30 -0.69
N GLU A 254 -12.88 -11.41 -0.24
CA GLU A 254 -12.68 -11.95 1.10
C GLU A 254 -11.24 -12.36 1.37
N ASP A 255 -10.52 -12.85 0.36
CA ASP A 255 -9.12 -13.22 0.49
C ASP A 255 -8.22 -12.00 0.66
N ALA A 256 -8.48 -10.93 -0.09
CA ALA A 256 -7.78 -9.66 0.07
C ALA A 256 -8.04 -9.06 1.47
N ILE A 257 -9.29 -9.10 1.93
CA ILE A 257 -9.65 -8.68 3.30
C ILE A 257 -8.91 -9.53 4.34
N ARG A 258 -8.88 -10.87 4.17
CA ARG A 258 -8.15 -11.78 5.07
C ARG A 258 -6.66 -11.48 5.11
N ALA A 259 -6.04 -11.24 3.95
CA ALA A 259 -4.63 -10.86 3.86
C ALA A 259 -4.36 -9.56 4.65
N ASN A 260 -5.15 -8.51 4.42
CA ASN A 260 -4.98 -7.22 5.10
C ASN A 260 -5.27 -7.30 6.60
N ASN A 261 -6.31 -8.03 7.01
CA ASN A 261 -6.64 -8.28 8.41
C ASN A 261 -5.47 -8.96 9.15
N SER A 262 -4.71 -9.81 8.46
CA SER A 262 -3.57 -10.49 9.06
C SER A 262 -2.49 -9.49 9.48
N LEU A 263 -2.20 -8.51 8.62
CA LEU A 263 -1.28 -7.41 8.94
C LEU A 263 -1.85 -6.53 10.06
N ALA A 264 -3.17 -6.35 10.10
CA ALA A 264 -3.85 -5.61 11.17
C ALA A 264 -3.96 -6.36 12.53
N GLY A 265 -3.21 -7.45 12.73
CA GLY A 265 -3.19 -8.20 14.00
C GLY A 265 -4.27 -9.27 14.15
N LYS A 266 -5.01 -9.58 13.08
CA LYS A 266 -6.07 -10.60 13.08
C LYS A 266 -5.59 -11.81 12.27
N SER A 267 -4.76 -12.66 12.88
CA SER A 267 -4.23 -13.88 12.25
C SER A 267 -3.96 -15.00 13.26
N LYS A 268 -3.77 -16.23 12.77
CA LYS A 268 -3.45 -17.40 13.62
C LYS A 268 -2.21 -17.21 14.49
N VAL A 269 -1.15 -16.58 13.97
CA VAL A 269 0.07 -16.27 14.74
C VAL A 269 -0.25 -15.34 15.91
N HIS A 270 -1.04 -14.29 15.69
CA HIS A 270 -1.45 -13.38 16.77
C HIS A 270 -2.28 -14.11 17.82
N ASP A 271 -3.21 -14.98 17.40
CA ASP A 271 -4.02 -15.77 18.32
C ASP A 271 -3.16 -16.70 19.18
N ILE A 272 -2.18 -17.39 18.58
CA ILE A 272 -1.24 -18.25 19.30
C ILE A 272 -0.41 -17.46 20.31
N PHE A 273 0.11 -16.29 19.95
CA PHE A 273 0.87 -15.47 20.90
C PHE A 273 -0.02 -14.93 22.02
N ARG A 274 -1.24 -14.47 21.72
CA ARG A 274 -2.22 -14.02 22.73
C ARG A 274 -2.58 -15.14 23.70
N ASP A 275 -2.79 -16.34 23.18
CA ASP A 275 -3.05 -17.54 23.96
C ASP A 275 -1.90 -17.93 24.92
N ASN A 276 -0.68 -17.47 24.61
CA ASN A 276 0.52 -17.64 25.42
C ASN A 276 0.88 -16.40 26.26
N GLY A 277 -0.06 -15.46 26.41
CA GLY A 277 0.06 -14.33 27.33
C GLY A 277 0.90 -13.16 26.81
N TYR A 278 1.21 -13.12 25.52
CA TYR A 278 1.98 -12.02 24.94
C TYR A 278 1.13 -10.77 24.79
N ARG A 279 1.77 -9.61 24.97
CA ARG A 279 1.25 -8.32 24.54
C ARG A 279 1.74 -8.04 23.12
N MET A 280 0.85 -7.59 22.26
CA MET A 280 1.21 -7.32 20.87
C MET A 280 1.79 -5.90 20.74
N ALA A 281 2.76 -5.71 19.85
CA ALA A 281 3.34 -4.40 19.52
C ALA A 281 3.45 -4.28 18.01
N HIS A 282 2.77 -3.32 17.40
CA HIS A 282 2.66 -3.22 15.95
C HIS A 282 3.16 -1.88 15.44
N TRP A 283 4.00 -1.94 14.42
CA TRP A 283 4.41 -0.80 13.59
C TRP A 283 4.23 -1.20 12.13
N ILE A 284 3.31 -0.56 11.41
CA ILE A 284 3.10 -0.80 9.98
C ILE A 284 2.89 0.55 9.29
N TRP A 285 3.67 0.79 8.24
CA TRP A 285 3.67 2.05 7.49
C TRP A 285 2.35 2.39 6.80
N ASN A 286 1.60 1.39 6.33
CA ASN A 286 0.53 1.57 5.35
C ASN A 286 -0.85 1.92 5.92
N GLY A 287 -0.98 2.34 7.17
CA GLY A 287 -2.29 2.75 7.72
C GLY A 287 -3.37 1.65 7.73
N LEU A 288 -3.06 0.42 7.29
CA LEU A 288 -3.95 -0.75 7.34
C LEU A 288 -4.27 -1.17 8.76
N LEU A 289 -3.43 -0.76 9.71
CA LEU A 289 -3.65 -0.97 11.13
C LEU A 289 -4.51 0.17 11.69
N ASN A 290 -5.78 -0.14 11.96
CA ASN A 290 -6.62 0.73 12.77
C ASN A 290 -6.24 0.57 14.25
N CYS A 291 -5.40 1.48 14.78
CA CYS A 291 -4.99 1.44 16.19
C CYS A 291 -6.16 1.48 17.17
N ASP A 292 -7.29 2.09 16.79
CA ASP A 292 -8.47 2.18 17.65
C ASP A 292 -9.16 0.81 17.81
N GLU A 293 -8.93 -0.13 16.88
CA GLU A 293 -9.41 -1.53 16.96
C GLU A 293 -8.37 -2.48 17.58
N PHE A 294 -7.17 -1.97 17.93
CA PHE A 294 -6.08 -2.78 18.47
C PHE A 294 -6.12 -2.81 20.01
N GLU A 295 -7.22 -3.34 20.56
CA GLU A 295 -7.62 -3.18 21.97
C GLU A 295 -6.59 -3.72 23.00
N GLU A 296 -5.78 -4.73 22.65
CA GLU A 296 -4.89 -5.42 23.60
C GLU A 296 -3.39 -5.26 23.31
N GLY A 297 -2.99 -4.26 22.52
CA GLY A 297 -1.58 -4.09 22.16
C GLY A 297 -1.11 -2.66 21.98
N LEU A 298 0.19 -2.50 21.82
CA LEU A 298 0.85 -1.23 21.56
C LEU A 298 0.80 -0.97 20.06
N CYS A 299 -0.14 -0.14 19.63
CA CYS A 299 -0.17 0.35 18.27
C CYS A 299 0.66 1.63 18.17
N PHE A 300 1.79 1.54 17.50
CA PHE A 300 2.66 2.69 17.30
C PHE A 300 2.30 3.36 15.98
N ARG A 301 1.35 4.30 16.02
CA ARG A 301 1.07 5.18 14.88
C ARG A 301 1.98 6.40 14.95
N ARG A 302 2.38 6.89 13.79
CA ARG A 302 2.93 8.23 13.69
C ARG A 302 1.85 9.26 14.05
N ASP A 303 2.19 10.23 14.90
CA ASP A 303 1.35 11.40 15.16
C ASP A 303 1.25 12.27 13.89
N SER A 304 0.41 11.87 12.95
CA SER A 304 0.01 12.68 11.81
C SER A 304 -1.38 13.25 12.05
N LEU A 305 -1.71 14.37 11.41
CA LEU A 305 -3.12 14.74 11.22
C LEU A 305 -3.85 13.49 10.70
N LYS A 306 -4.96 13.12 11.36
CA LYS A 306 -5.75 11.91 11.06
C LYS A 306 -6.41 12.02 9.67
N PHE A 307 -5.62 11.97 8.62
CA PHE A 307 -6.11 11.72 7.27
C PHE A 307 -5.93 10.22 7.02
N ASP A 308 -7.03 9.50 6.88
CA ASP A 308 -6.96 8.11 6.44
C ASP A 308 -6.74 8.11 4.91
N GLU A 309 -6.60 6.93 4.30
CA GLU A 309 -6.32 6.81 2.86
C GLU A 309 -7.38 7.50 1.99
N LEU A 310 -8.64 7.47 2.42
CA LEU A 310 -9.75 8.15 1.73
C LEU A 310 -9.56 9.66 1.71
N GLU A 311 -9.29 10.27 2.86
CA GLU A 311 -9.05 11.71 2.97
C GLU A 311 -7.81 12.11 2.16
N SER A 312 -6.75 11.30 2.23
CA SER A 312 -5.51 11.54 1.50
C SER A 312 -5.75 11.48 -0.01
N ALA A 313 -6.50 10.49 -0.50
CA ALA A 313 -6.89 10.38 -1.91
C ALA A 313 -7.72 11.59 -2.36
N LEU A 314 -8.74 11.97 -1.60
CA LEU A 314 -9.60 13.13 -1.92
C LEU A 314 -8.82 14.45 -1.89
N ILE A 315 -7.96 14.65 -0.91
CA ILE A 315 -7.09 15.84 -0.82
C ILE A 315 -6.14 15.86 -2.01
N SER A 316 -5.57 14.71 -2.39
CA SER A 316 -4.60 14.61 -3.47
C SER A 316 -5.13 15.18 -4.78
N TRP A 317 -6.42 14.96 -5.08
CA TRP A 317 -7.10 15.40 -6.30
C TRP A 317 -7.39 16.90 -6.35
N THR A 318 -7.09 17.63 -5.27
CA THR A 318 -7.43 19.05 -5.15
C THR A 318 -6.16 19.92 -5.01
N PRO A 319 -6.24 21.24 -5.26
CA PRO A 319 -5.15 22.17 -4.98
C PRO A 319 -4.72 22.15 -3.50
N LEU A 320 -5.60 21.70 -2.60
CA LEU A 320 -5.25 21.48 -1.19
C LEU A 320 -4.08 20.52 -1.08
N ASN A 321 -3.87 19.57 -1.99
CA ASN A 321 -2.67 18.71 -2.02
C ASN A 321 -1.36 19.50 -2.01
N SER A 322 -1.29 20.67 -2.64
CA SER A 322 -0.05 21.48 -2.64
C SER A 322 0.13 22.33 -1.38
N LEU A 323 -0.95 22.56 -0.63
CA LEU A 323 -0.90 23.18 0.70
C LEU A 323 -0.67 22.12 1.78
N ALA A 324 -1.45 21.05 1.72
CA ALA A 324 -1.30 19.81 2.48
C ALA A 324 0.11 19.27 2.31
N GLY A 325 0.66 19.09 1.10
CA GLY A 325 2.04 18.62 0.88
C GLY A 325 3.13 19.41 1.62
N LYS A 326 2.92 20.71 1.91
CA LYS A 326 3.83 21.51 2.76
C LYS A 326 3.64 21.25 4.25
N ILE A 327 2.41 20.99 4.67
CA ILE A 327 2.02 20.60 6.03
C ILE A 327 2.43 19.12 6.26
N GLU A 328 2.14 18.24 5.33
CA GLU A 328 2.53 16.83 5.19
C GLU A 328 4.05 16.65 5.29
N LYS A 329 4.86 17.36 4.49
CA LYS A 329 6.32 17.37 4.67
C LYS A 329 6.78 17.80 6.07
N ARG A 330 5.98 18.62 6.77
CA ARG A 330 6.26 19.10 8.13
C ARG A 330 5.70 18.18 9.23
N PHE A 331 4.67 17.38 8.95
CA PHE A 331 3.86 16.64 9.94
C PHE A 331 3.66 15.14 9.67
N THR A 332 3.62 14.65 8.42
CA THR A 332 3.33 13.22 8.11
C THR A 332 4.56 12.38 7.73
N GLY A 333 5.72 13.01 7.52
CA GLY A 333 6.99 12.27 7.51
C GLY A 333 7.16 11.23 6.40
N THR A 334 6.56 11.41 5.23
CA THR A 334 6.90 10.60 4.05
C THR A 334 8.39 10.71 3.67
N ASN A 335 9.17 11.63 4.24
CA ASN A 335 10.65 11.70 4.15
C ASN A 335 11.37 11.47 5.51
N ARG A 336 10.69 10.91 6.51
CA ARG A 336 11.26 10.75 7.86
C ARG A 336 11.58 9.28 8.14
N PHE A 337 12.77 9.12 8.71
CA PHE A 337 13.32 7.90 9.27
C PHE A 337 12.30 7.19 10.18
N GLU A 338 12.07 5.89 9.98
CA GLU A 338 11.06 5.11 10.74
C GLU A 338 11.65 4.51 12.00
N ALA A 339 12.94 4.16 11.97
CA ALA A 339 13.62 3.62 13.14
C ALA A 339 13.43 4.47 14.42
N PRO A 340 13.57 5.81 14.45
CA PRO A 340 13.38 6.61 15.67
C PRO A 340 12.00 6.46 16.28
N ASP A 341 10.97 6.35 15.44
CA ASP A 341 9.60 6.19 15.89
C ASP A 341 9.42 4.79 16.50
N VAL A 342 9.96 3.75 15.87
CA VAL A 342 10.02 2.37 16.41
C VAL A 342 10.82 2.31 17.72
N LEU A 343 11.95 3.01 17.79
CA LEU A 343 12.82 3.06 18.96
C LEU A 343 12.10 3.71 20.14
N ALA A 344 11.48 4.87 19.93
CA ALA A 344 10.70 5.58 20.95
C ALA A 344 9.49 4.78 21.42
N ALA A 345 8.85 4.07 20.49
CA ALA A 345 7.77 3.13 20.75
C ALA A 345 8.20 1.98 21.68
N LEU A 346 9.26 1.26 21.32
CA LEU A 346 9.79 0.14 22.09
C LEU A 346 10.27 0.55 23.49
N GLN A 347 10.82 1.76 23.63
CA GLN A 347 11.23 2.30 24.93
C GLN A 347 10.04 2.54 25.88
N LYS A 348 8.86 2.89 25.35
CA LYS A 348 7.65 3.13 26.14
C LYS A 348 6.86 1.85 26.44
N ALA A 349 7.18 0.74 25.78
CA ALA A 349 6.46 -0.51 25.92
C ALA A 349 6.59 -1.09 27.34
N PRO A 350 5.48 -1.49 28.01
CA PRO A 350 5.53 -2.16 29.32
C PRO A 350 6.34 -3.47 29.27
N THR A 351 7.02 -3.80 30.37
CA THR A 351 7.86 -5.00 30.52
C THR A 351 7.21 -6.07 31.40
N ASP A 352 5.91 -5.95 31.70
CA ASP A 352 5.17 -6.85 32.60
C ASP A 352 4.77 -8.19 31.96
N LYS A 353 4.73 -8.24 30.62
CA LYS A 353 4.40 -9.40 29.80
C LYS A 353 5.37 -9.48 28.62
N PRO A 354 5.62 -10.69 28.07
CA PRO A 354 6.43 -10.82 26.87
C PRO A 354 5.75 -10.11 25.68
N LEU A 355 6.56 -9.47 24.84
CA LEU A 355 6.10 -8.73 23.67
C LEU A 355 6.22 -9.56 22.40
N PHE A 356 5.19 -9.52 21.55
CA PHE A 356 5.31 -9.89 20.14
C PHE A 356 5.26 -8.60 19.30
N GLY A 357 6.43 -8.19 18.81
CA GLY A 357 6.61 -7.04 17.95
C GLY A 357 6.52 -7.41 16.47
N LEU A 358 5.48 -6.95 15.77
CA LEU A 358 5.41 -6.95 14.31
C LEU A 358 5.79 -5.56 13.82
N ILE A 359 6.98 -5.42 13.24
CA ILE A 359 7.56 -4.14 12.85
C ILE A 359 7.85 -4.19 11.35
N HIS A 360 7.03 -3.53 10.54
CA HIS A 360 7.21 -3.43 9.10
C HIS A 360 7.79 -2.06 8.71
N ILE A 361 9.05 -2.06 8.28
CA ILE A 361 9.83 -0.90 7.84
C ILE A 361 9.77 -0.82 6.31
N THR A 362 9.45 0.35 5.77
CA THR A 362 9.25 0.54 4.32
C THR A 362 10.55 0.68 3.55
N VAL A 363 11.66 1.05 4.17
CA VAL A 363 12.96 1.07 3.46
C VAL A 363 13.44 -0.38 3.27
N PRO A 364 13.95 -0.80 2.09
CA PRO A 364 14.38 0.00 0.93
C PRO A 364 13.37 0.19 -0.22
N HIS A 365 12.07 -0.08 -0.04
CA HIS A 365 11.05 0.15 -1.07
C HIS A 365 11.04 1.61 -1.58
N ASP A 366 10.61 1.79 -2.83
CA ASP A 366 10.48 3.10 -3.46
C ASP A 366 9.35 3.95 -2.84
N PRO A 367 9.39 5.29 -2.95
CA PRO A 367 10.43 6.10 -3.56
C PRO A 367 11.73 6.12 -2.76
N TYR A 368 12.86 6.34 -3.45
CA TYR A 368 14.18 6.42 -2.83
C TYR A 368 14.40 7.78 -2.16
N ARG A 369 14.28 7.79 -0.83
CA ARG A 369 14.22 9.00 -0.01
C ARG A 369 15.48 9.26 0.80
N PHE A 370 16.36 8.26 0.93
CA PHE A 370 17.54 8.32 1.78
C PHE A 370 18.82 8.00 1.00
N LYS A 371 19.89 8.69 1.37
CA LYS A 371 21.27 8.38 0.97
C LYS A 371 21.81 7.23 1.83
N ALA A 372 22.99 6.71 1.48
CA ALA A 372 23.65 5.61 2.19
C ALA A 372 23.86 5.86 3.69
N ASP A 373 24.04 7.11 4.10
CA ASP A 373 24.22 7.57 5.49
C ASP A 373 22.89 7.92 6.19
N CYS A 374 21.76 7.54 5.59
CA CYS A 374 20.41 7.86 6.02
C CYS A 374 20.01 9.34 6.00
N GLN A 375 20.82 10.22 5.38
CA GLN A 375 20.38 11.59 5.14
C GLN A 375 19.28 11.62 4.07
N PRO A 376 18.26 12.49 4.22
CA PRO A 376 17.21 12.62 3.22
C PRO A 376 17.77 13.15 1.91
N VAL A 377 17.30 12.61 0.79
CA VAL A 377 17.62 13.11 -0.55
C VAL A 377 16.97 14.49 -0.74
N SER A 378 17.71 15.45 -1.30
CA SER A 378 17.15 16.79 -1.54
C SER A 378 16.07 16.76 -2.62
N SER A 379 15.14 17.72 -2.63
CA SER A 379 14.06 17.76 -3.64
C SER A 379 14.55 17.90 -5.08
N SER A 380 15.76 18.42 -5.29
CA SER A 380 16.43 18.50 -6.60
C SER A 380 17.14 17.21 -7.00
N GLU A 381 17.57 16.41 -6.03
CA GLU A 381 18.17 15.08 -6.25
C GLU A 381 17.12 13.98 -6.34
N TYR A 382 15.92 14.21 -5.78
CA TYR A 382 14.78 13.31 -5.88
C TYR A 382 14.40 13.11 -7.34
N ARG A 383 14.84 11.99 -7.91
CA ARG A 383 14.38 11.57 -9.23
C ARG A 383 13.13 10.72 -9.02
N ARG A 384 12.05 11.05 -9.72
CA ARG A 384 10.87 10.18 -9.85
C ARG A 384 11.19 8.83 -10.51
N LEU A 385 12.41 8.67 -11.05
CA LEU A 385 12.84 7.45 -11.69
C LEU A 385 13.05 6.38 -10.62
N ILE A 386 12.10 5.45 -10.59
CA ILE A 386 12.07 4.25 -9.76
C ILE A 386 13.24 3.29 -10.14
N ASP A 387 14.06 3.64 -11.14
CA ASP A 387 15.02 2.77 -11.82
C ASP A 387 16.50 3.01 -11.46
N ASP A 388 16.79 3.86 -10.47
CA ASP A 388 18.19 4.16 -10.11
C ASP A 388 18.73 3.15 -9.08
N LYS A 389 19.45 2.14 -9.59
CA LYS A 389 20.16 1.14 -8.78
C LYS A 389 21.00 1.75 -7.67
N ARG A 390 21.64 2.90 -7.91
CA ARG A 390 22.48 3.56 -6.92
C ARG A 390 21.64 4.06 -5.75
N GLN A 391 20.51 4.69 -6.03
CA GLN A 391 19.60 5.17 -4.98
C GLN A 391 18.94 4.01 -4.22
N TYR A 392 18.66 2.89 -4.89
CA TYR A 392 18.23 1.68 -4.21
C TYR A 392 19.32 1.15 -3.26
N VAL A 393 20.57 1.05 -3.71
CA VAL A 393 21.72 0.64 -2.89
C VAL A 393 21.92 1.60 -1.71
N ASP A 394 21.85 2.91 -1.93
CA ASP A 394 21.90 3.91 -0.88
C ASP A 394 20.80 3.66 0.19
N GLN A 395 19.56 3.35 -0.23
CA GLN A 395 18.51 2.97 0.72
C GLN A 395 18.76 1.64 1.43
N VAL A 396 19.34 0.64 0.75
CA VAL A 396 19.73 -0.65 1.37
C VAL A 396 20.78 -0.42 2.46
N GLN A 397 21.80 0.40 2.19
CA GLN A 397 22.80 0.79 3.19
C GLN A 397 22.14 1.52 4.37
N CYS A 398 21.16 2.38 4.09
CA CYS A 398 20.41 3.02 5.15
C CYS A 398 19.52 2.04 5.94
N ALA A 399 18.91 1.05 5.29
CA ALA A 399 18.16 -0.02 5.96
C ALA A 399 19.07 -0.85 6.88
N ASN A 400 20.33 -1.06 6.51
CA ASN A 400 21.32 -1.72 7.37
C ASN A 400 21.58 -0.92 8.65
N ILE A 401 21.73 0.40 8.54
CA ILE A 401 21.90 1.31 9.70
C ILE A 401 20.66 1.27 10.59
N GLN A 402 19.47 1.31 10.00
CA GLN A 402 18.20 1.22 10.74
C GLN A 402 18.06 -0.12 11.46
N SER A 403 18.42 -1.21 10.79
CA SER A 403 18.41 -2.55 11.37
C SER A 403 19.27 -2.60 12.63
N GLN A 404 20.50 -2.08 12.56
CA GLN A 404 21.42 -2.06 13.70
C GLN A 404 20.82 -1.28 14.88
N ALA A 405 20.30 -0.07 14.65
CA ALA A 405 19.70 0.73 15.71
C ALA A 405 18.51 0.03 16.38
N ILE A 406 17.65 -0.62 15.59
CA ILE A 406 16.49 -1.39 16.09
C ILE A 406 16.97 -2.59 16.92
N ILE A 407 17.93 -3.36 16.41
CA ILE A 407 18.53 -4.52 17.11
C ILE A 407 19.13 -4.08 18.45
N ASP A 408 19.95 -3.03 18.46
CA ASP A 408 20.61 -2.51 19.67
C ASP A 408 19.58 -2.13 20.74
N THR A 409 18.46 -1.54 20.34
CA THR A 409 17.41 -1.14 21.28
C THR A 409 16.60 -2.33 21.80
N ILE A 410 16.32 -3.32 20.95
CA ILE A 410 15.69 -4.56 21.38
C ILE A 410 16.60 -5.27 22.40
N LEU A 411 17.88 -5.42 22.09
CA LEU A 411 18.84 -6.12 22.96
C LEU A 411 19.13 -5.37 24.25
N LYS A 412 19.17 -4.03 24.21
CA LYS A 412 19.29 -3.19 25.41
C LYS A 412 18.08 -3.32 26.33
N ARG A 413 16.89 -3.51 25.75
CA ARG A 413 15.66 -3.75 26.51
C ARG A 413 15.67 -5.15 27.13
N ASN A 414 15.96 -6.17 26.34
CA ASN A 414 16.02 -7.56 26.79
C ASN A 414 17.03 -8.35 25.93
N PRO A 415 18.21 -8.71 26.47
CA PRO A 415 19.25 -9.40 25.70
C PRO A 415 18.85 -10.83 25.29
N ASN A 416 17.81 -11.38 25.92
CA ASN A 416 17.26 -12.70 25.62
C ASN A 416 16.10 -12.66 24.61
N SER A 417 15.87 -11.52 23.95
CA SER A 417 14.84 -11.41 22.91
C SER A 417 15.17 -12.29 21.71
N VAL A 418 14.14 -12.90 21.12
CA VAL A 418 14.19 -13.47 19.78
C VAL A 418 14.02 -12.34 18.76
N ILE A 419 14.93 -12.22 17.80
CA ILE A 419 14.85 -11.23 16.73
C ILE A 419 14.86 -11.96 15.40
N ILE A 420 13.82 -11.75 14.60
CA ILE A 420 13.74 -12.21 13.21
C ILE A 420 13.78 -10.97 12.33
N LEU A 421 14.90 -10.78 11.63
CA LEU A 421 14.99 -9.84 10.53
C LEU A 421 14.59 -10.57 9.25
N GLN A 422 13.61 -10.05 8.55
CA GLN A 422 13.11 -10.68 7.34
C GLN A 422 12.73 -9.61 6.33
N SER A 423 12.71 -9.96 5.05
CA SER A 423 12.03 -9.16 4.03
C SER A 423 10.71 -9.78 3.64
N ASP A 424 9.72 -8.94 3.40
CA ASP A 424 8.40 -9.37 2.93
C ASP A 424 8.50 -10.09 1.57
N THR A 425 9.32 -9.55 0.66
CA THR A 425 9.52 -9.96 -0.72
C THR A 425 10.97 -9.67 -1.17
N GLY A 426 11.33 -10.05 -2.41
CA GLY A 426 12.55 -9.56 -3.05
C GLY A 426 12.40 -8.13 -3.59
N PRO A 427 13.30 -7.63 -4.46
CA PRO A 427 13.14 -6.30 -5.03
C PRO A 427 11.87 -6.24 -5.89
N SER A 428 11.14 -5.13 -5.80
CA SER A 428 9.99 -4.90 -6.67
C SER A 428 10.43 -4.84 -8.14
N TRP A 429 9.56 -5.26 -9.05
CA TRP A 429 9.84 -5.09 -10.48
C TRP A 429 9.76 -3.62 -10.91
N SER A 430 9.07 -2.78 -10.14
CA SER A 430 9.07 -1.32 -10.34
C SER A 430 10.46 -0.73 -10.10
N THR A 431 11.19 -1.21 -9.08
CA THR A 431 12.48 -0.67 -8.59
C THR A 431 13.67 -0.78 -9.55
N VAL A 432 13.50 -1.37 -10.74
CA VAL A 432 14.63 -1.73 -11.62
C VAL A 432 14.33 -1.59 -13.11
N GLY A 433 13.48 -0.66 -13.55
CA GLY A 433 13.28 -0.39 -14.99
C GLY A 433 12.00 -0.95 -15.59
N GLY A 434 11.17 -1.63 -14.80
CA GLY A 434 9.89 -2.18 -15.26
C GLY A 434 8.75 -1.23 -14.91
N GLY A 435 8.48 -0.23 -15.75
CA GLY A 435 7.24 0.56 -15.67
C GLY A 435 6.00 -0.35 -15.60
N SER A 436 4.86 0.15 -15.12
CA SER A 436 3.63 -0.65 -14.91
C SER A 436 3.37 -1.66 -16.03
N LEU A 437 3.72 -2.93 -15.79
CA LEU A 437 3.75 -3.91 -16.85
C LEU A 437 2.33 -4.40 -17.14
N ASP A 438 1.95 -4.28 -18.41
CA ASP A 438 0.73 -4.85 -18.94
C ASP A 438 0.83 -6.40 -18.98
N GLU A 439 -0.31 -7.07 -19.03
CA GLU A 439 -0.47 -8.53 -19.04
C GLU A 439 0.38 -9.20 -20.13
N ALA A 440 0.47 -8.57 -21.32
CA ALA A 440 1.28 -9.03 -22.44
C ALA A 440 2.80 -9.01 -22.17
N PHE A 441 3.27 -8.13 -21.27
CA PHE A 441 4.68 -8.09 -20.89
C PHE A 441 4.99 -9.16 -19.84
N TYR A 442 4.09 -9.40 -18.89
CA TYR A 442 4.23 -10.49 -17.94
C TYR A 442 4.28 -11.84 -18.68
N GLU A 443 3.31 -12.14 -19.54
CA GLU A 443 3.28 -13.42 -20.26
C GLU A 443 4.49 -13.63 -21.19
N LYS A 444 4.99 -12.56 -21.81
CA LYS A 444 6.15 -12.64 -22.70
C LYS A 444 7.49 -12.71 -21.97
N ASN A 445 7.60 -12.23 -20.73
CA ASN A 445 8.87 -12.14 -20.00
C ASN A 445 8.95 -13.00 -18.72
N ILE A 446 7.92 -13.79 -18.37
CA ILE A 446 8.00 -14.82 -17.30
C ILE A 446 9.21 -15.75 -17.51
N TYR A 447 9.67 -15.95 -18.75
CA TYR A 447 10.82 -16.82 -19.08
C TYR A 447 12.01 -16.07 -19.70
N HIS A 448 11.93 -14.76 -19.90
CA HIS A 448 12.98 -13.98 -20.55
C HIS A 448 13.51 -12.91 -19.60
N PRO A 449 14.76 -13.03 -19.16
CA PRO A 449 15.29 -12.12 -18.18
C PRO A 449 15.62 -10.78 -18.84
N ILE A 450 15.36 -9.66 -18.16
CA ILE A 450 15.51 -8.33 -18.75
C ILE A 450 16.95 -7.87 -18.54
N GLN A 451 17.61 -7.54 -19.64
CA GLN A 451 18.85 -6.78 -19.59
C GLN A 451 18.53 -5.34 -19.22
N LEU A 452 19.08 -4.89 -18.10
CA LEU A 452 18.85 -3.54 -17.61
C LEU A 452 19.53 -2.54 -18.56
N ALA A 453 18.84 -1.45 -18.90
CA ALA A 453 19.32 -0.44 -19.83
C ALA A 453 20.31 0.54 -19.17
N ASP A 454 21.30 0.01 -18.45
CA ASP A 454 22.28 0.77 -17.66
C ASP A 454 23.73 0.59 -18.12
N GLY A 455 23.94 -0.20 -19.18
CA GLY A 455 25.27 -0.46 -19.75
C GLY A 455 26.15 -1.40 -18.94
N THR A 456 25.68 -1.96 -17.81
CA THR A 456 26.46 -2.92 -17.00
C THR A 456 26.28 -4.36 -17.46
N GLY A 457 25.25 -4.64 -18.27
CA GLY A 457 24.87 -5.99 -18.68
C GLY A 457 24.19 -6.81 -17.57
N SER A 458 23.85 -6.19 -16.44
CA SER A 458 23.13 -6.86 -15.35
C SER A 458 21.74 -7.29 -15.78
N ILE A 459 21.34 -8.47 -15.32
CA ILE A 459 20.08 -9.12 -15.71
C ILE A 459 19.18 -9.25 -14.48
N LEU A 460 18.12 -8.45 -14.41
CA LEU A 460 17.05 -8.72 -13.45
C LEU A 460 16.13 -9.79 -14.07
N SER A 461 16.18 -10.98 -13.50
CA SER A 461 15.21 -12.05 -13.76
C SER A 461 14.05 -11.99 -12.78
N TRP A 462 12.87 -12.41 -13.23
CA TRP A 462 11.63 -12.51 -12.45
C TRP A 462 11.83 -13.20 -11.10
N LYS A 463 12.71 -14.22 -11.03
CA LYS A 463 13.08 -14.96 -9.82
C LYS A 463 13.46 -14.08 -8.63
N HIS A 464 14.11 -12.95 -8.89
CA HIS A 464 14.60 -12.08 -7.83
C HIS A 464 13.46 -11.50 -6.99
N ALA A 465 12.24 -11.38 -7.53
CA ALA A 465 11.08 -10.89 -6.78
C ALA A 465 10.68 -11.80 -5.59
N TRP A 466 11.13 -13.05 -5.56
CA TRP A 466 10.98 -13.94 -4.41
C TRP A 466 12.21 -14.00 -3.52
N TYR A 467 13.36 -13.56 -4.01
CA TYR A 467 14.66 -13.70 -3.34
C TYR A 467 14.81 -12.65 -2.24
N ASN A 468 14.19 -12.94 -1.10
CA ASN A 468 14.09 -12.06 0.05
C ASN A 468 15.29 -12.21 0.99
N PHE A 469 15.28 -11.53 2.13
CA PHE A 469 16.29 -11.61 3.17
C PHE A 469 15.73 -12.27 4.44
N ASN A 470 16.56 -13.01 5.18
CA ASN A 470 16.17 -13.62 6.45
C ASN A 470 17.39 -13.86 7.37
N ALA A 471 17.31 -13.38 8.62
CA ALA A 471 18.32 -13.60 9.65
C ALA A 471 17.68 -13.67 11.04
N TRP A 472 18.08 -14.65 11.86
CA TRP A 472 17.50 -14.90 13.17
C TRP A 472 18.54 -14.82 14.27
N ARG A 473 18.22 -14.13 15.36
CA ARG A 473 18.95 -14.22 16.61
C ARG A 473 18.07 -14.91 17.65
N LEU A 474 18.62 -15.95 18.25
CA LEU A 474 17.98 -16.76 19.28
C LEU A 474 18.76 -16.64 20.60
N PRO A 475 18.10 -16.61 21.76
CA PRO A 475 18.79 -16.67 23.04
C PRO A 475 19.45 -18.04 23.24
N ALA A 476 20.57 -18.09 23.96
CA ALA A 476 21.40 -19.30 24.12
C ALA A 476 20.66 -20.54 24.68
N GLY A 477 19.54 -20.35 25.39
CA GLY A 477 18.71 -21.43 25.94
C GLY A 477 17.58 -21.92 25.02
N LEU A 478 17.46 -21.36 23.81
CA LEU A 478 16.41 -21.69 22.85
C LEU A 478 17.02 -22.37 21.62
N ASP A 479 17.17 -23.69 21.69
CA ASP A 479 17.66 -24.49 20.57
C ASP A 479 16.51 -24.85 19.62
N CYS A 480 16.46 -24.16 18.48
CA CYS A 480 15.46 -24.39 17.45
C CYS A 480 15.87 -25.42 16.41
N GLN A 481 17.07 -26.01 16.49
CA GLN A 481 17.63 -26.92 15.49
C GLN A 481 17.34 -26.46 14.07
N LEU A 482 17.67 -25.20 13.77
CA LEU A 482 17.30 -24.55 12.51
C LEU A 482 17.83 -25.32 11.27
N GLN A 483 18.85 -26.16 11.45
CA GLN A 483 19.40 -27.00 10.39
C GLN A 483 18.97 -28.46 10.55
N PRO A 484 18.71 -29.18 9.44
CA PRO A 484 18.87 -28.75 8.04
C PRO A 484 17.64 -27.99 7.50
N GLY A 485 17.87 -26.94 6.70
CA GLY A 485 16.84 -26.31 5.88
C GLY A 485 16.58 -24.83 6.13
N PHE A 486 17.19 -24.24 7.17
CA PHE A 486 17.13 -22.78 7.37
C PHE A 486 17.81 -22.01 6.24
N ASP A 487 18.79 -22.61 5.56
CA ASP A 487 19.47 -22.02 4.42
C ASP A 487 18.53 -21.74 3.24
N GLU A 488 17.45 -22.50 3.07
CA GLU A 488 16.46 -22.36 1.99
C GLU A 488 15.07 -22.04 2.57
N LEU A 489 15.04 -21.24 3.65
CA LEU A 489 13.82 -20.91 4.36
C LEU A 489 12.79 -20.23 3.46
N THR A 490 11.57 -20.76 3.45
CA THR A 490 10.40 -20.10 2.86
C THR A 490 9.61 -19.36 3.92
N SER A 491 9.22 -18.11 3.65
CA SER A 491 8.58 -17.22 4.64
C SER A 491 7.39 -17.85 5.39
N VAL A 492 6.55 -18.65 4.72
CA VAL A 492 5.39 -19.35 5.32
C VAL A 492 5.76 -20.26 6.50
N ASN A 493 7.02 -20.73 6.57
CA ASN A 493 7.52 -21.63 7.59
C ASN A 493 8.16 -20.92 8.79
N THR A 494 8.34 -19.60 8.74
CA THR A 494 8.97 -18.79 9.81
C THR A 494 8.37 -19.10 11.18
N PHE A 495 7.07 -18.87 11.36
CA PHE A 495 6.42 -19.12 12.65
C PHE A 495 6.18 -20.61 12.93
N ARG A 496 6.18 -21.49 11.92
CA ARG A 496 6.07 -22.94 12.13
C ARG A 496 7.32 -23.48 12.84
N ILE A 497 8.50 -23.07 12.39
CA ILE A 497 9.79 -23.43 13.01
C ILE A 497 9.87 -22.83 14.41
N LEU A 498 9.59 -21.53 14.53
CA LEU A 498 9.66 -20.82 15.80
C LEU A 498 8.69 -21.40 16.86
N PHE A 499 7.44 -21.69 16.49
CA PHE A 499 6.49 -22.30 17.43
C PHE A 499 6.89 -23.72 17.81
N SER A 500 7.51 -24.48 16.90
CA SER A 500 8.10 -25.79 17.25
C SER A 500 9.15 -25.65 18.34
N CYS A 501 9.98 -24.62 18.21
CA CYS A 501 11.04 -24.30 19.15
C CYS A 501 10.51 -23.84 20.52
N LEU A 502 9.60 -22.86 20.53
CA LEU A 502 9.04 -22.30 21.77
C LEU A 502 8.18 -23.30 22.55
N SER A 503 7.46 -24.18 21.87
CA SER A 503 6.62 -25.21 22.51
C SER A 503 7.36 -26.51 22.80
N GLY A 504 8.48 -26.77 22.12
CA GLY A 504 9.13 -28.08 22.07
C GLY A 504 8.23 -29.17 21.47
N GLN A 505 7.24 -28.81 20.65
CA GLN A 505 6.35 -29.71 19.92
C GLN A 505 6.49 -29.46 18.43
N PRO A 506 6.96 -30.44 17.63
CA PRO A 506 7.24 -30.21 16.22
C PRO A 506 5.97 -29.87 15.43
N MET A 507 6.02 -28.77 14.68
CA MET A 507 4.98 -28.36 13.75
C MET A 507 5.41 -28.70 12.33
N ALA A 508 4.55 -29.42 11.59
CA ALA A 508 4.85 -29.80 10.22
C ALA A 508 5.15 -28.59 9.33
N LEU A 509 6.27 -28.62 8.60
CA LEU A 509 6.61 -27.57 7.65
C LEU A 509 5.76 -27.69 6.39
N LYS A 510 5.39 -26.54 5.81
CA LYS A 510 4.75 -26.49 4.50
C LYS A 510 5.80 -26.73 3.43
N LYS A 511 5.46 -27.58 2.45
CA LYS A 511 6.28 -27.75 1.25
C LYS A 511 6.45 -26.39 0.57
N PRO A 512 7.67 -26.00 0.16
CA PRO A 512 7.92 -24.77 -0.58
C PRO A 512 7.00 -24.64 -1.80
N ARG A 513 6.33 -23.49 -1.93
CA ARG A 513 5.51 -23.09 -3.07
C ARG A 513 5.64 -21.60 -3.27
N TRP A 514 5.59 -21.18 -4.52
CA TRP A 514 5.76 -19.78 -4.90
C TRP A 514 4.66 -19.37 -5.85
N PHE A 515 4.17 -18.15 -5.68
CA PHE A 515 3.06 -17.63 -6.45
C PHE A 515 3.39 -16.23 -6.98
N TYR A 516 3.00 -15.96 -8.22
CA TYR A 516 2.91 -14.61 -8.76
C TYR A 516 1.46 -14.21 -8.97
N LEU A 517 1.22 -12.91 -9.03
CA LEU A 517 -0.10 -12.36 -9.30
C LEU A 517 -0.27 -12.07 -10.79
N LYS A 518 -1.11 -12.86 -11.46
CA LYS A 518 -1.58 -12.59 -12.81
C LYS A 518 -2.81 -11.68 -12.74
N LYS A 519 -2.78 -10.53 -13.39
CA LYS A 519 -3.94 -9.63 -13.51
C LYS A 519 -4.51 -9.73 -14.91
N THR A 520 -5.78 -10.11 -15.05
CA THR A 520 -6.48 -10.03 -16.34
C THR A 520 -7.06 -8.63 -16.50
N ARG A 521 -6.80 -7.97 -17.63
CA ARG A 521 -7.24 -6.58 -17.87
C ARG A 521 -8.18 -6.44 -19.07
N ALA A 522 -9.04 -5.42 -19.02
CA ALA A 522 -9.74 -4.87 -20.18
C ALA A 522 -9.46 -3.36 -20.27
N GLY A 523 -8.54 -2.98 -21.18
CA GLY A 523 -7.96 -1.64 -21.17
C GLY A 523 -7.21 -1.38 -19.86
N ASN A 524 -7.46 -0.24 -19.22
CA ASN A 524 -6.82 0.12 -17.95
C ASN A 524 -7.47 -0.53 -16.71
N ALA A 525 -8.62 -1.20 -16.87
CA ALA A 525 -9.33 -1.82 -15.76
C ALA A 525 -8.82 -3.25 -15.51
N VAL A 526 -8.51 -3.56 -14.24
CA VAL A 526 -8.22 -4.93 -13.80
C VAL A 526 -9.55 -5.65 -13.59
N LEU A 527 -9.81 -6.69 -14.36
CA LEU A 527 -11.04 -7.49 -14.28
C LEU A 527 -10.96 -8.53 -13.17
N ASN A 528 -9.83 -9.22 -13.06
CA ASN A 528 -9.57 -10.20 -12.02
C ASN A 528 -8.06 -10.29 -11.73
N THR A 529 -7.73 -10.83 -10.56
CA THR A 529 -6.35 -11.18 -10.19
C THR A 529 -6.31 -12.64 -9.75
N GLU A 530 -5.31 -13.39 -10.20
CA GLU A 530 -5.10 -14.80 -9.92
C GLU A 530 -3.69 -15.03 -9.36
N ALA A 531 -3.59 -15.76 -8.25
CA ALA A 531 -2.32 -16.27 -7.74
C ALA A 531 -1.96 -17.57 -8.46
N LYS A 532 -0.99 -17.50 -9.37
CA LYS A 532 -0.49 -18.64 -10.16
C LYS A 532 0.76 -19.24 -9.50
N GLU A 533 0.72 -20.54 -9.26
CA GLU A 533 1.86 -21.28 -8.72
C GLU A 533 2.97 -21.45 -9.77
N ILE A 534 4.23 -21.34 -9.35
CA ILE A 534 5.42 -21.65 -10.15
C ILE A 534 6.15 -22.84 -9.52
N VAL A 535 6.94 -23.55 -10.33
CA VAL A 535 7.68 -24.74 -9.87
C VAL A 535 8.87 -24.35 -8.99
N HIS A 536 9.65 -23.35 -9.40
CA HIS A 536 10.79 -22.84 -8.65
C HIS A 536 11.11 -21.41 -9.14
N PRO A 537 11.41 -20.44 -8.24
CA PRO A 537 11.91 -19.13 -8.60
C PRO A 537 13.36 -19.17 -9.09
#